data_AF-A0A0Q9C9W8-F1
#
_entry.id   AF-A0A0Q9C9W8-F1
#
_cell.length_a   1.000
_cell.length_b   1.000
_cell.length_c   1.000
_cell.angle_alpha   90.00
_cell.angle_beta   90.00
_cell.angle_gamma   90.00
#
_symmetry.space_group_name_H-M   'P 1'
#
loop_
_entity.id
_entity.type
_entity.pdbx_description
1 polymer ?
#
loop_
_entity_poly.entity_id
_entity_poly.type
_entity_poly.pdbx_seq_one_letter_code
_entity_poly.pdbx_strand_id
1 'polypeptide(L)'
;MRYDRSTALWWGEGADGGDVVATRSGRVLTWASPEDCFSATAVEGWDVADDETTRTDLTPALEWLARRRALDAEAALDAWNLAGDMARSTGTPWGDRGRVADACHRKLTVACVPWLVGQDDCSPRWTVTEERYLRRRVGAAIALFDQQVVGRRRQRP
;
A
#
# COMPACT_ATOMS: atom_id res chain seq x y z
N MET A 1 0.66 16.42 5.76
CA MET A 1 1.81 15.59 6.19
C MET A 1 2.65 15.34 4.95
N ARG A 2 3.94 15.67 4.97
CA ARG A 2 4.86 15.41 3.85
C ARG A 2 5.66 14.18 4.27
N TYR A 3 5.57 13.07 3.54
CA TYR A 3 6.43 11.92 3.78
C TYR A 3 7.79 12.27 3.16
N ASP A 4 8.64 12.97 3.91
CA ASP A 4 10.06 13.17 3.54
C ASP A 4 10.96 12.01 4.00
N ARG A 5 10.34 10.96 4.59
CA ARG A 5 10.99 9.76 5.09
C ARG A 5 10.60 8.58 4.22
N SER A 6 11.58 7.96 3.57
CA SER A 6 11.45 6.61 3.06
C SER A 6 11.62 5.62 4.21
N THR A 7 10.82 4.56 4.20
CA THR A 7 10.99 3.42 5.09
C THR A 7 10.94 2.16 4.24
N ALA A 8 11.71 1.16 4.61
CA ALA A 8 11.61 -0.17 4.02
C ALA A 8 10.69 -1.05 4.86
N LEU A 9 10.05 -2.01 4.21
CA LEU A 9 9.30 -3.10 4.81
C LEU A 9 9.59 -4.38 4.03
N TRP A 10 9.43 -5.53 4.67
CA TRP A 10 9.44 -6.82 3.99
C TRP A 10 8.02 -7.17 3.55
N TRP A 11 7.92 -7.76 2.37
CA TRP A 11 6.71 -8.22 1.74
C TRP A 11 6.95 -9.63 1.19
N GLY A 12 5.98 -10.52 1.34
CA GLY A 12 6.07 -11.89 0.87
C GLY A 12 4.73 -12.61 0.90
N GLU A 13 4.74 -13.90 0.61
CA GLU A 13 3.52 -14.71 0.51
C GLU A 13 3.10 -15.27 1.87
N GLY A 14 1.83 -15.09 2.23
CA GLY A 14 1.21 -15.65 3.42
C GLY A 14 0.79 -17.10 3.22
N ALA A 15 0.42 -17.78 4.32
CA ALA A 15 0.04 -19.19 4.29
C ALA A 15 -1.20 -19.52 3.43
N ASP A 16 -2.02 -18.51 3.10
CA ASP A 16 -3.20 -18.62 2.24
C ASP A 16 -2.94 -18.18 0.79
N GLY A 17 -1.68 -17.91 0.44
CA GLY A 17 -1.27 -17.41 -0.88
C GLY A 17 -1.55 -15.92 -1.09
N GLY A 18 -2.00 -15.19 -0.06
CA GLY A 18 -2.17 -13.76 -0.11
C GLY A 18 -0.91 -13.02 0.33
N ASP A 19 -0.70 -11.83 -0.21
CA ASP A 19 0.47 -11.03 0.14
C ASP A 19 0.43 -10.53 1.59
N VAL A 20 1.56 -10.59 2.28
CA VAL A 20 1.71 -10.18 3.68
C VAL A 20 2.94 -9.31 3.87
N VAL A 21 2.88 -8.44 4.87
CA VAL A 21 4.03 -7.71 5.38
C VAL A 21 4.52 -8.31 6.69
N ALA A 22 5.80 -8.09 7.00
CA ALA A 22 6.37 -8.51 8.27
C ALA A 22 5.72 -7.77 9.44
N THR A 23 5.33 -8.51 10.48
CA THR A 23 4.72 -7.92 11.68
C THR A 23 5.32 -8.46 12.96
N ARG A 24 5.23 -7.66 14.03
CA ARG A 24 5.54 -8.06 15.40
C ARG A 24 4.54 -7.45 16.35
N SER A 25 3.92 -8.28 17.19
CA SER A 25 2.91 -7.84 18.17
C SER A 25 1.78 -7.01 17.54
N GLY A 26 1.30 -7.42 16.36
CA GLY A 26 0.22 -6.76 15.63
C GLY A 26 0.59 -5.43 14.97
N ARG A 27 1.88 -5.11 14.84
CA ARG A 27 2.39 -3.92 14.15
C ARG A 27 3.31 -4.30 13.00
N VAL A 28 3.29 -3.50 11.94
CA VAL A 28 4.21 -3.66 10.79
C VAL A 28 5.65 -3.33 11.20
N LEU A 29 6.57 -4.21 10.83
CA LEU A 29 8.00 -3.96 11.01
C LEU A 29 8.51 -3.07 9.89
N THR A 30 9.33 -2.08 10.25
CA THR A 30 9.93 -1.17 9.29
C THR A 30 11.41 -0.91 9.58
N TRP A 31 12.13 -0.65 8.50
CA TRP A 31 13.57 -0.43 8.49
C TRP A 31 13.93 0.92 7.85
N ALA A 32 15.08 1.44 8.23
CA ALA A 32 15.56 2.74 7.74
C ALA A 32 15.99 2.66 6.27
N SER A 33 16.38 1.47 5.80
CA SER A 33 16.76 1.22 4.41
C SER A 33 16.40 -0.22 4.00
N PRO A 34 16.35 -0.51 2.68
CA PRO A 34 16.18 -1.88 2.18
C PRO A 34 17.27 -2.84 2.66
N GLU A 35 18.53 -2.40 2.75
CA GLU A 35 19.65 -3.23 3.21
C GLU A 35 19.48 -3.69 4.67
N ASP A 36 19.00 -2.81 5.55
CA ASP A 36 18.63 -3.14 6.92
C ASP A 36 17.49 -4.18 6.96
N CYS A 37 16.55 -4.08 6.02
CA CYS A 37 15.43 -5.02 5.89
C CYS A 37 15.92 -6.40 5.45
N PHE A 38 16.72 -6.49 4.38
CA PHE A 38 17.30 -7.74 3.90
C PHE A 38 18.19 -8.43 4.94
N SER A 39 18.97 -7.65 5.70
CA SER A 39 19.79 -8.20 6.78
C SER A 39 18.94 -8.84 7.87
N ALA A 40 17.78 -8.26 8.18
CA ALA A 40 16.85 -8.81 9.17
C ALA A 40 16.11 -10.04 8.65
N THR A 41 15.70 -10.06 7.39
CA THR A 41 14.97 -11.19 6.78
C THR A 41 15.85 -12.45 6.73
N ALA A 42 17.14 -12.28 6.43
CA ALA A 42 18.11 -13.38 6.43
C ALA A 42 18.28 -14.03 7.82
N VAL A 43 18.12 -13.26 8.90
CA VAL A 43 18.19 -13.78 10.28
C VAL A 43 16.89 -14.49 10.68
N GLU A 44 15.74 -13.95 10.26
CA GLU A 44 14.42 -14.51 10.58
C GLU A 44 14.04 -15.71 9.67
N GLY A 45 14.81 -15.96 8.62
CA GLY A 45 14.57 -17.04 7.67
C GLY A 45 13.36 -16.79 6.76
N TRP A 46 13.03 -15.52 6.51
CA TRP A 46 11.96 -15.16 5.58
C TRP A 46 12.48 -15.18 4.14
N ASP A 47 11.70 -15.80 3.26
CA ASP A 47 11.99 -15.82 1.84
C ASP A 47 11.88 -14.41 1.26
N VAL A 48 12.81 -14.10 0.36
CA VAL A 48 12.82 -12.88 -0.44
C VAL A 48 12.66 -13.35 -1.87
N ALA A 49 11.50 -13.07 -2.46
CA ALA A 49 11.10 -13.65 -3.74
C ALA A 49 12.05 -13.26 -4.88
N ASP A 50 12.65 -12.06 -4.81
CA ASP A 50 13.70 -11.56 -5.70
C ASP A 50 14.48 -10.44 -4.98
N ASP A 51 15.77 -10.22 -5.29
CA ASP A 51 16.58 -9.10 -4.74
C ASP A 51 16.08 -7.69 -5.18
N GLU A 52 14.86 -7.60 -5.70
CA GLU A 52 14.26 -6.38 -6.23
C GLU A 52 13.52 -5.61 -5.13
N THR A 53 13.85 -4.32 -5.00
CA THR A 53 13.14 -3.39 -4.13
C THR A 53 12.10 -2.61 -4.93
N THR A 54 10.82 -2.77 -4.62
CA THR A 54 9.76 -1.91 -5.15
C THR A 54 9.67 -0.61 -4.35
N ARG A 55 9.63 0.54 -5.05
CA ARG A 55 9.41 1.85 -4.42
C ARG A 55 7.97 2.31 -4.64
N THR A 56 7.23 2.42 -3.56
CA THR A 56 5.89 3.04 -3.55
C THR A 56 5.99 4.50 -3.11
N ASP A 57 5.61 5.45 -3.99
CA ASP A 57 5.50 6.87 -3.65
C ASP A 57 4.05 7.28 -3.38
N LEU A 58 3.72 7.54 -2.12
CA LEU A 58 2.39 7.96 -1.70
C LEU A 58 2.17 9.48 -1.79
N THR A 59 3.19 10.25 -2.19
CA THR A 59 3.11 11.71 -2.30
C THR A 59 1.96 12.17 -3.21
N PRO A 60 1.76 11.61 -4.42
CA PRO A 60 0.66 12.03 -5.29
C PRO A 60 -0.72 11.81 -4.65
N ALA A 61 -0.91 10.67 -3.95
CA ALA A 61 -2.14 10.37 -3.23
C ALA A 61 -2.42 11.38 -2.10
N LEU A 62 -1.39 11.77 -1.34
CA LEU A 62 -1.49 12.80 -0.30
C LEU A 62 -1.84 14.17 -0.87
N GLU A 63 -1.19 14.56 -1.97
CA GLU A 63 -1.47 15.82 -2.64
C GLU A 63 -2.89 15.87 -3.19
N TRP A 64 -3.39 14.75 -3.72
CA TRP A 64 -4.76 14.60 -4.19
C TRP A 64 -5.81 14.64 -3.06
N LEU A 65 -5.48 14.14 -1.87
CA LEU A 65 -6.34 14.31 -0.71
C LEU A 65 -6.34 15.75 -0.19
N ALA A 66 -5.18 16.41 -0.21
CA ALA A 66 -5.02 17.79 0.27
C ALA A 66 -5.57 18.86 -0.69
N ARG A 67 -5.70 18.56 -1.99
CA ARG A 67 -6.14 19.50 -3.03
C ARG A 67 -7.08 18.83 -4.04
N ARG A 68 -7.81 19.61 -4.84
CA ARG A 68 -8.57 19.10 -5.99
C ARG A 68 -7.68 18.90 -7.24
N ARG A 69 -6.53 18.21 -7.09
CA ARG A 69 -5.73 17.76 -8.25
C ARG A 69 -6.39 16.56 -8.92
N ALA A 70 -5.91 16.18 -10.11
CA ALA A 70 -6.27 14.91 -10.71
C ALA A 70 -5.79 13.76 -9.80
N LEU A 71 -6.55 12.66 -9.79
CA LEU A 71 -6.15 11.45 -9.08
C LEU A 71 -5.02 10.77 -9.86
N ASP A 72 -3.92 10.49 -9.18
CA ASP A 72 -2.89 9.57 -9.67
C ASP A 72 -3.35 8.13 -9.39
N ALA A 73 -3.53 7.33 -10.45
CA ALA A 73 -4.11 5.99 -10.32
C ALA A 73 -3.14 5.01 -9.64
N GLU A 74 -1.85 5.11 -9.94
CA GLU A 74 -0.81 4.24 -9.39
C GLU A 74 -0.62 4.50 -7.90
N ALA A 75 -0.41 5.75 -7.51
CA ALA A 75 -0.27 6.10 -6.10
C ALA A 75 -1.51 5.75 -5.27
N ALA A 76 -2.71 5.83 -5.86
CA ALA A 76 -3.95 5.44 -5.19
C ALA A 76 -4.13 3.93 -5.08
N LEU A 77 -3.75 3.19 -6.12
CA LEU A 77 -3.77 1.73 -6.13
C LEU A 77 -2.75 1.16 -5.15
N ASP A 78 -1.52 1.67 -5.17
CA ASP A 78 -0.46 1.27 -4.26
C ASP A 78 -0.85 1.53 -2.81
N ALA A 79 -1.38 2.73 -2.51
CA ALA A 79 -1.88 3.04 -1.18
C ALA A 79 -2.95 2.04 -0.74
N TRP A 80 -3.88 1.69 -1.63
CA TRP A 80 -4.92 0.72 -1.31
C TRP A 80 -4.33 -0.66 -1.06
N ASN A 81 -3.55 -1.19 -2.00
CA ASN A 81 -3.02 -2.55 -1.96
C ASN A 81 -2.14 -2.75 -0.73
N LEU A 82 -1.18 -1.84 -0.51
CA LEU A 82 -0.29 -1.93 0.64
C LEU A 82 -1.09 -1.88 1.96
N ALA A 83 -2.15 -1.07 2.05
CA ALA A 83 -2.99 -1.03 3.25
C ALA A 83 -3.82 -2.31 3.43
N GLY A 84 -4.23 -2.95 2.33
CA GLY A 84 -4.85 -4.28 2.34
C GLY A 84 -3.92 -5.34 2.91
N ASP A 85 -2.65 -5.33 2.48
CA ASP A 85 -1.65 -6.29 2.96
C ASP A 85 -1.32 -6.05 4.44
N MET A 86 -1.14 -4.78 4.85
CA MET A 86 -0.97 -4.45 6.27
C MET A 86 -2.17 -4.88 7.12
N ALA A 87 -3.38 -4.65 6.63
CA ALA A 87 -4.60 -5.03 7.33
C ALA A 87 -4.70 -6.56 7.47
N ARG A 88 -4.40 -7.31 6.41
CA ARG A 88 -4.30 -8.78 6.43
C ARG A 88 -3.29 -9.24 7.47
N SER A 89 -2.06 -8.72 7.42
CA SER A 89 -0.98 -9.15 8.31
C SER A 89 -1.17 -8.78 9.78
N THR A 90 -1.94 -7.72 10.06
CA THR A 90 -2.23 -7.27 11.43
C THR A 90 -3.59 -7.76 11.95
N GLY A 91 -4.38 -8.46 11.14
CA GLY A 91 -5.74 -8.87 11.47
C GLY A 91 -6.72 -7.68 11.60
N THR A 92 -6.38 -6.52 11.06
CA THR A 92 -7.23 -5.32 11.09
C THR A 92 -8.34 -5.44 10.04
N PRO A 93 -9.61 -5.17 10.37
CA PRO A 93 -10.67 -5.14 9.37
C PRO A 93 -10.42 -4.04 8.32
N TRP A 94 -10.25 -4.42 7.05
CA TRP A 94 -10.00 -3.46 5.97
C TRP A 94 -11.27 -2.94 5.31
N GLY A 95 -12.26 -3.81 5.10
CA GLY A 95 -13.59 -3.44 4.61
C GLY A 95 -13.56 -2.81 3.21
N ASP A 96 -12.83 -3.42 2.27
CA ASP A 96 -12.60 -2.89 0.93
C ASP A 96 -13.31 -3.67 -0.18
N ARG A 97 -14.35 -4.42 0.18
CA ARG A 97 -15.15 -5.23 -0.74
C ARG A 97 -16.53 -4.62 -0.99
N GLY A 98 -17.10 -5.00 -2.13
CA GLY A 98 -18.47 -4.66 -2.52
C GLY A 98 -18.51 -3.77 -3.74
N ARG A 99 -19.70 -3.64 -4.36
CA ARG A 99 -19.85 -3.12 -5.74
C ARG A 99 -19.06 -1.86 -6.08
N VAL A 100 -19.12 -0.82 -5.23
CA VAL A 100 -18.40 0.45 -5.50
C VAL A 100 -16.89 0.26 -5.29
N ALA A 101 -16.50 -0.49 -4.28
CA ALA A 101 -15.10 -0.79 -4.00
C ALA A 101 -14.47 -1.58 -5.16
N ASP A 102 -15.13 -2.67 -5.56
CA ASP A 102 -14.66 -3.56 -6.63
C ASP A 102 -14.58 -2.81 -7.97
N ALA A 103 -15.55 -1.92 -8.26
CA ALA A 103 -15.52 -1.08 -9.46
C ALA A 103 -14.38 -0.07 -9.44
N CYS A 104 -14.15 0.60 -8.31
CA CYS A 104 -13.04 1.54 -8.15
C CYS A 104 -11.69 0.85 -8.26
N HIS A 105 -11.50 -0.27 -7.55
CA HIS A 105 -10.25 -1.05 -7.57
C HIS A 105 -9.96 -1.53 -8.99
N ARG A 106 -10.93 -2.14 -9.68
CA ARG A 106 -10.77 -2.56 -11.07
C ARG A 106 -10.38 -1.42 -12.00
N LYS A 107 -10.99 -0.23 -11.87
CA LYS A 107 -10.65 0.94 -12.69
C LYS A 107 -9.22 1.42 -12.43
N LEU A 108 -8.78 1.43 -11.16
CA LEU A 108 -7.40 1.74 -10.81
C LEU A 108 -6.43 0.72 -11.42
N THR A 109 -6.70 -0.58 -11.23
CA THR A 109 -5.87 -1.67 -11.80
C THR A 109 -5.74 -1.55 -13.31
N VAL A 110 -6.84 -1.35 -14.03
CA VAL A 110 -6.81 -1.20 -15.49
C VAL A 110 -6.07 0.08 -15.93
N ALA A 111 -6.13 1.16 -15.14
CA ALA A 111 -5.38 2.37 -15.44
C ALA A 111 -3.86 2.17 -15.30
N CYS A 112 -3.42 1.38 -14.31
CA CYS A 112 -2.00 1.07 -14.08
C CYS A 112 -1.49 -0.05 -15.00
N VAL A 113 -2.38 -0.96 -15.41
CA VAL A 113 -2.02 -2.18 -16.14
C VAL A 113 -3.02 -2.39 -17.31
N PRO A 114 -3.02 -1.49 -18.31
CA PRO A 114 -4.07 -1.45 -19.34
C PRO A 114 -4.07 -2.70 -20.25
N TRP A 115 -2.94 -3.37 -20.40
CA TRP A 115 -2.82 -4.59 -21.18
C TRP A 115 -3.65 -5.75 -20.62
N LEU A 116 -4.05 -5.73 -19.34
CA LEU A 116 -4.96 -6.73 -18.74
C LEU A 116 -6.33 -6.77 -19.43
N VAL A 117 -6.71 -5.70 -20.12
CA VAL A 117 -7.95 -5.59 -20.90
C VAL A 117 -7.69 -5.36 -22.39
N GLY A 118 -6.48 -5.66 -22.86
CA GLY A 118 -6.09 -5.52 -24.27
C GLY A 118 -6.08 -4.07 -24.75
N GLN A 119 -5.76 -3.12 -23.86
CA GLN A 119 -5.59 -1.70 -24.20
C GLN A 119 -4.15 -1.28 -23.95
N ASP A 120 -3.68 -0.25 -24.67
CA ASP A 120 -2.35 0.33 -24.48
C ASP A 120 -2.34 1.41 -23.38
N ASP A 121 -3.47 2.08 -23.18
CA ASP A 121 -3.67 3.11 -22.16
C ASP A 121 -5.13 3.10 -21.68
N CYS A 122 -5.37 3.47 -20.43
CA CYS A 122 -6.70 3.64 -19.89
C CYS A 122 -6.77 4.81 -18.89
N SER A 123 -7.49 5.86 -19.27
CA SER A 123 -7.83 6.98 -18.38
C SER A 123 -9.22 6.79 -17.75
N PRO A 124 -9.32 6.41 -16.46
CA PRO A 124 -10.59 6.09 -15.83
C PRO A 124 -11.46 7.33 -15.65
N ARG A 125 -12.76 7.17 -15.90
CA ARG A 125 -13.79 8.17 -15.58
C ARG A 125 -14.45 7.81 -14.25
N TRP A 126 -14.54 8.79 -13.36
CA TRP A 126 -15.09 8.64 -12.02
C TRP A 126 -16.47 9.30 -11.92
N THR A 127 -17.43 8.56 -11.39
CA THR A 127 -18.67 9.17 -10.88
C THR A 127 -18.39 9.90 -9.57
N VAL A 128 -19.27 10.82 -9.16
CA VAL A 128 -19.18 11.52 -7.87
C VAL A 128 -19.15 10.53 -6.69
N THR A 129 -19.89 9.43 -6.79
CA THR A 129 -19.91 8.37 -5.77
C THR A 129 -18.57 7.66 -5.68
N GLU A 130 -17.97 7.31 -6.82
CA GLU A 130 -16.67 6.65 -6.89
C GLU A 130 -15.56 7.58 -6.38
N GLU A 131 -15.53 8.86 -6.78
CA GLU A 131 -14.52 9.81 -6.29
C GLU A 131 -14.63 9.98 -4.76
N ARG A 132 -15.85 10.12 -4.22
CA ARG A 132 -16.07 10.22 -2.78
C ARG A 132 -15.66 8.94 -2.04
N TYR A 133 -15.86 7.78 -2.66
CA TYR A 133 -15.40 6.51 -2.11
C TYR A 133 -13.88 6.44 -2.10
N LEU A 134 -13.22 6.75 -3.22
CA LEU A 134 -11.77 6.75 -3.35
C LEU A 134 -11.11 7.69 -2.34
N ARG A 135 -11.64 8.91 -2.15
CA ARG A 135 -11.11 9.84 -1.14
C ARG A 135 -11.14 9.24 0.27
N ARG A 136 -12.22 8.55 0.62
CA ARG A 136 -12.35 7.87 1.91
C ARG A 136 -11.40 6.68 2.03
N ARG A 137 -11.30 5.87 0.98
CA ARG A 137 -10.49 4.64 0.96
C ARG A 137 -8.99 4.96 1.01
N VAL A 138 -8.51 5.86 0.16
CA VAL A 138 -7.11 6.30 0.14
C VAL A 138 -6.77 7.04 1.43
N GLY A 139 -7.68 7.88 1.95
CA GLY A 139 -7.51 8.51 3.26
C GLY A 139 -7.37 7.49 4.39
N ALA A 140 -8.18 6.42 4.37
CA ALA A 140 -8.09 5.34 5.34
C ALA A 140 -6.79 4.52 5.20
N ALA A 141 -6.29 4.33 3.98
CA ALA A 141 -5.01 3.66 3.73
C ALA A 141 -3.84 4.40 4.36
N ILE A 142 -3.77 5.70 4.10
CA ILE A 142 -2.72 6.56 4.66
C ILE A 142 -2.83 6.61 6.19
N ALA A 143 -4.04 6.69 6.73
CA ALA A 143 -4.23 6.65 8.18
C ALA A 143 -3.77 5.31 8.79
N LEU A 144 -3.98 4.18 8.10
CA LEU A 144 -3.48 2.88 8.54
C LEU A 144 -1.95 2.85 8.49
N PHE A 145 -1.33 3.37 7.42
CA PHE A 145 0.13 3.50 7.35
C PHE A 145 0.68 4.31 8.51
N ASP A 146 0.12 5.47 8.81
CA ASP A 146 0.55 6.26 9.97
C ASP A 146 0.39 5.46 11.27
N GLN A 147 -0.73 4.77 11.50
CA GLN A 147 -0.91 3.97 12.72
C GLN A 147 0.12 2.84 12.88
N GLN A 148 0.49 2.21 11.76
CA GLN A 148 1.37 1.05 11.73
C GLN A 148 2.85 1.42 11.68
N VAL A 149 3.20 2.55 11.05
CA VAL A 149 4.56 2.96 10.71
C VAL A 149 5.10 4.08 11.62
N VAL A 150 4.31 4.65 12.54
CA VAL A 150 4.80 5.71 13.44
C VAL A 150 5.93 5.21 14.38
N GLY A 151 7.15 5.54 13.96
CA GLY A 151 8.30 5.90 14.77
C GLY A 151 8.94 4.77 15.57
N ARG A 152 10.11 4.29 15.11
CA ARG A 152 11.12 3.67 15.98
C ARG A 152 11.36 4.58 17.20
N ARG A 153 10.71 4.29 18.34
CA ARG A 153 11.42 4.37 19.61
C ARG A 153 12.46 3.28 19.52
N ARG A 154 13.72 3.70 19.43
CA ARG A 154 14.94 2.88 19.50
C ARG A 154 14.67 1.58 20.27
N GLN A 155 14.57 0.45 19.59
CA GLN A 155 14.93 -0.81 20.22
C GLN A 155 16.44 -0.70 20.43
N ARG A 156 16.85 -0.36 21.66
CA ARG A 156 18.22 -0.56 22.10
C ARG A 156 18.41 -2.08 22.33
N PRO A 157 19.61 -2.59 22.06
CA PRO A 157 19.93 -4.02 22.14
C PRO A 157 19.64 -4.61 23.52
#